data_AF-A0A366SI53-F1
#
_entry.id   AF-A0A366SI53-F1
#
_cell.length_a   1.000
_cell.length_b   1.000
_cell.length_c   1.000
_cell.angle_alpha   90.00
_cell.angle_beta   90.00
_cell.angle_gamma   90.00
#
_symmetry.space_group_name_H-M   'P 1'
#
loop_
_entity.id
_entity.type
_entity.pdbx_description
1 polymer ?
#
loop_
_entity_poly.entity_id
_entity_poly.type
_entity_poly.pdbx_seq_one_letter_code
_entity_poly.pdbx_strand_id
1 'polypeptide(L)'
;MAISIKDNTRDAIMLLELGISEDGYEFASDIKTALASAEVELSAIASKLNESTSTLKKLTPECDKTDYILAACSGAICGVMDIFLVGKPGESPVGDVTDKWFENRTMDFAKMCGWDDSNNNSLSAAIKHLEKKFKIPYDQRGAGDAASWVFDLSPKNHHFKSLGHNPTLLGLFFSILDQFTNTSHFVSGGELISLQDADGKFELQGKNVPSKLFCGFINWFGHLISDMSGSSSSKGRGMGIPSPFWIWTNDIIAIKRKLNIPVSEFDKSFNELALEIYKQGYDVRFQAAQAIPVFVNEILVRSMYSIRRLIRFFTTTEKAGRTFSSLWKACDPFSNATVKRMLTVAHGTFCLVDAGDAVARGFITGGGSFNVAEFFMRLNIVGVGRFTISLYGEASRGIKRHSLKDEVVVLRREKIILADYVEGLKFLAEAYDDKDLLLFTQELKESNMYIKAFEKSTLLAEKRNVPKDQILRNKADIDSYFKGGNA
;
A
#
# COMPACT_ATOMS: atom_id res chain seq x y z
N MET A 1 -41.84 -9.13 41.39
CA MET A 1 -40.41 -9.45 41.55
C MET A 1 -39.74 -8.97 40.26
N ALA A 2 -39.37 -7.69 40.22
CA ALA A 2 -38.00 -7.19 40.48
C ALA A 2 -37.07 -7.57 39.31
N ILE A 3 -36.40 -6.68 38.57
CA ILE A 3 -36.11 -5.24 38.69
C ILE A 3 -35.89 -4.70 37.25
N SER A 4 -36.15 -3.42 37.08
CA SER A 4 -36.13 -2.67 35.83
C SER A 4 -34.87 -1.79 35.74
N ILE A 5 -34.28 -1.77 34.54
CA ILE A 5 -33.77 -0.60 33.79
C ILE A 5 -32.38 0.00 34.13
N LYS A 6 -31.61 0.11 33.03
CA LYS A 6 -30.53 1.04 32.66
C LYS A 6 -29.18 0.89 33.36
N ASP A 7 -28.33 0.17 32.64
CA ASP A 7 -26.92 0.51 32.49
C ASP A 7 -26.82 1.90 31.85
N ASN A 8 -26.54 2.90 32.69
CA ASN A 8 -26.28 4.28 32.28
C ASN A 8 -25.14 4.77 33.16
N THR A 9 -23.97 4.13 33.05
CA THR A 9 -22.71 4.75 33.43
C THR A 9 -22.42 5.87 32.44
N ARG A 10 -23.09 7.01 32.65
CA ARG A 10 -22.40 8.28 32.47
C ARG A 10 -21.18 8.17 33.37
N ASP A 11 -19.98 8.16 32.79
CA ASP A 11 -18.77 8.58 33.48
C ASP A 11 -19.01 10.02 33.92
N ALA A 12 -19.68 10.18 35.07
CA ALA A 12 -19.67 11.42 35.79
C ALA A 12 -18.23 11.58 36.26
N ILE A 13 -17.48 12.46 35.59
CA ILE A 13 -16.18 12.92 36.06
C ILE A 13 -16.44 13.50 37.47
N MET A 14 -16.15 12.71 38.50
CA MET A 14 -16.27 13.16 39.90
C MET A 14 -15.22 14.23 40.12
N LEU A 15 -15.69 15.46 40.31
CA LEU A 15 -14.89 16.68 40.23
C LEU A 15 -14.13 17.04 41.51
N LEU A 16 -14.43 16.41 42.65
CA LEU A 16 -13.70 16.52 43.92
C LEU A 16 -14.28 15.47 44.89
N GLU A 17 -13.53 14.42 45.20
CA GLU A 17 -13.86 13.51 46.30
C GLU A 17 -13.44 14.20 47.61
N LEU A 18 -14.41 14.57 48.45
CA LEU A 18 -14.19 15.06 49.80
C LEU A 18 -14.51 13.91 50.77
N GLY A 19 -13.47 13.26 51.29
CA GLY A 19 -13.58 12.34 52.41
C GLY A 19 -13.69 13.13 53.70
N ILE A 20 -14.74 12.88 54.51
CA ILE A 20 -14.85 13.43 55.85
C ILE A 20 -14.68 12.27 56.83
N SER A 21 -13.66 12.33 57.68
CA SER A 21 -13.37 11.35 58.75
C SER A 21 -13.36 12.02 60.13
N GLU A 22 -13.34 11.23 61.21
CA GLU A 22 -13.22 11.76 62.57
C GLU A 22 -11.90 12.55 62.79
N ASP A 23 -10.90 12.33 61.92
CA ASP A 23 -9.58 12.96 61.98
C ASP A 23 -9.43 14.20 61.08
N GLY A 24 -10.44 14.53 60.24
CA GLY A 24 -10.43 15.73 59.40
C GLY A 24 -11.14 15.58 58.04
N TYR A 25 -10.82 16.50 57.12
CA TYR A 25 -11.28 16.48 55.71
C TYR A 25 -10.11 16.17 54.78
N GLU A 26 -10.32 15.28 53.81
CA GLU A 26 -9.32 14.81 52.85
C GLU A 26 -9.87 14.98 51.42
N PHE A 27 -9.12 15.68 50.56
CA PHE A 27 -9.48 15.86 49.14
C PHE A 27 -8.75 14.80 48.29
N ALA A 28 -9.43 14.14 47.34
CA ALA A 28 -8.82 13.11 46.48
C ALA A 28 -7.65 13.61 45.60
N SER A 29 -7.63 14.90 45.26
CA SER A 29 -6.46 15.57 44.69
C SER A 29 -6.53 17.06 45.00
N ASP A 30 -5.43 17.67 45.42
CA ASP A 30 -5.36 19.12 45.51
C ASP A 30 -5.47 19.77 44.12
N ILE A 31 -5.96 21.02 44.07
CA ILE A 31 -6.18 21.78 42.82
C ILE A 31 -4.91 21.83 41.97
N LYS A 32 -3.74 21.87 42.63
CA LYS A 32 -2.43 21.91 41.97
C LYS A 32 -2.13 20.62 41.21
N THR A 33 -2.47 19.46 41.79
CA THR A 33 -2.31 18.14 41.16
C THR A 33 -3.27 17.96 39.99
N ALA A 34 -4.54 18.36 40.15
CA ALA A 34 -5.52 18.35 39.06
C ALA A 34 -5.10 19.27 37.90
N LEU A 35 -4.58 20.47 38.21
CA LEU A 35 -4.07 21.43 37.24
C LEU A 35 -2.88 20.86 36.48
N ALA A 36 -1.90 20.27 37.18
CA ALA A 36 -0.73 19.66 36.56
C ALA A 36 -1.12 18.52 35.61
N SER A 37 -2.07 17.66 36.00
CA SER A 37 -2.59 16.59 35.13
C SER A 37 -3.29 17.14 33.89
N ALA A 38 -4.17 18.11 34.07
CA ALA A 38 -4.93 18.72 32.97
C ALA A 38 -4.02 19.44 31.96
N GLU A 39 -2.95 20.11 32.43
CA GLU A 39 -1.96 20.73 31.54
C GLU A 39 -1.16 19.70 30.73
N VAL A 40 -0.83 18.54 31.32
CA VAL A 40 -0.18 17.43 30.61
C VAL A 40 -1.11 16.85 29.54
N GLU A 41 -2.37 16.59 29.87
CA GLU A 41 -3.38 16.09 28.92
C GLU A 41 -3.62 17.08 27.78
N LEU A 42 -3.75 18.38 28.10
CA LEU A 42 -3.91 19.44 27.10
C LEU A 42 -2.73 19.48 26.12
N SER A 43 -1.50 19.33 26.63
CA SER A 43 -0.30 19.26 25.81
C SER A 43 -0.30 18.03 24.90
N ALA A 44 -0.70 16.86 25.42
CA ALA A 44 -0.81 15.62 24.65
C ALA A 44 -1.84 15.73 23.51
N ILE A 45 -3.05 16.25 23.80
CA ILE A 45 -4.08 16.48 22.79
C ILE A 45 -3.62 17.50 21.74
N ALA A 46 -2.97 18.59 22.16
CA ALA A 46 -2.44 19.58 21.23
C ALA A 46 -1.40 18.98 20.27
N SER A 47 -0.53 18.11 20.77
CA SER A 47 0.44 17.37 19.96
C SER A 47 -0.26 16.44 18.95
N LYS A 48 -1.21 15.62 19.42
CA LYS A 48 -1.98 14.70 18.59
C LYS A 48 -2.80 15.43 17.50
N LEU A 49 -3.39 16.58 17.84
CA LEU A 49 -4.11 17.42 16.89
C LEU A 49 -3.18 17.96 15.79
N ASN A 50 -1.97 18.41 16.15
CA ASN A 50 -0.98 18.89 15.21
C ASN A 50 -0.50 17.78 14.26
N GLU A 51 -0.22 16.59 14.79
CA GLU A 51 0.16 15.43 13.99
C GLU A 51 -0.96 15.02 13.02
N SER A 52 -2.19 14.89 13.53
CA SER A 52 -3.37 14.52 12.74
C SER A 52 -3.65 15.55 11.63
N THR A 53 -3.51 16.83 11.93
CA THR A 53 -3.67 17.93 10.94
C THR A 53 -2.58 17.88 9.87
N SER A 54 -1.32 17.62 10.26
CA SER A 54 -0.20 17.46 9.32
C SER A 54 -0.40 16.27 8.38
N THR A 55 -0.83 15.13 8.93
CA THR A 55 -1.16 13.93 8.16
C THR A 55 -2.33 14.17 7.23
N LEU A 56 -3.39 14.83 7.71
CA LEU A 56 -4.54 15.20 6.89
C LEU A 56 -4.13 16.09 5.70
N LYS A 57 -3.24 17.06 5.92
CA LYS A 57 -2.71 17.90 4.84
C LYS A 57 -1.94 17.08 3.81
N LYS A 58 -1.06 16.16 4.24
CA LYS A 58 -0.31 15.27 3.33
C LYS A 58 -1.21 14.36 2.50
N LEU A 59 -2.34 13.92 3.05
CA LEU A 59 -3.32 13.07 2.37
C LEU A 59 -4.26 13.83 1.44
N THR A 60 -4.33 15.16 1.57
CA THR A 60 -5.25 15.99 0.80
C THR A 60 -4.59 16.45 -0.51
N PRO A 61 -5.10 16.04 -1.68
CA PRO A 61 -4.61 16.55 -2.96
C PRO A 61 -4.94 18.03 -3.10
N GLU A 62 -3.97 18.83 -3.53
CA GLU A 62 -4.10 20.25 -3.84
C GLU A 62 -4.06 20.48 -5.36
N CYS A 63 -4.89 19.75 -6.12
CA CYS A 63 -4.97 19.92 -7.59
C CYS A 63 -5.81 21.15 -7.93
N ASP A 64 -5.28 22.02 -8.80
CA ASP A 64 -6.05 23.07 -9.43
C ASP A 64 -6.58 22.65 -10.81
N LYS A 65 -7.35 23.54 -11.47
CA LYS A 65 -7.91 23.27 -12.80
C LYS A 65 -6.83 22.94 -13.84
N THR A 66 -5.68 23.60 -13.77
CA THR A 66 -4.58 23.38 -14.69
C THR A 66 -3.93 22.02 -14.48
N ASP A 67 -3.80 21.55 -13.23
CA ASP A 67 -3.32 20.19 -12.94
C ASP A 67 -4.21 19.13 -13.59
N TYR A 68 -5.54 19.29 -13.49
CA TYR A 68 -6.49 18.36 -14.10
C TYR A 68 -6.43 18.38 -15.63
N ILE A 69 -6.35 19.58 -16.24
CA ILE A 69 -6.23 19.72 -17.70
C ILE A 69 -4.95 19.04 -18.19
N LEU A 70 -3.80 19.35 -17.58
CA LEU A 70 -2.52 18.78 -17.96
C LEU A 70 -2.51 17.25 -17.79
N ALA A 71 -3.04 16.74 -16.69
CA ALA A 71 -3.17 15.30 -16.46
C ALA A 71 -4.02 14.62 -17.52
N ALA A 72 -5.21 15.18 -17.84
CA ALA A 72 -6.09 14.64 -18.87
C ALA A 72 -5.42 14.70 -20.26
N CYS A 73 -4.76 15.80 -20.62
CA CYS A 73 -4.01 15.93 -21.87
C CYS A 73 -2.89 14.89 -21.98
N SER A 74 -2.13 14.65 -20.90
CA SER A 74 -1.10 13.59 -20.87
C SER A 74 -1.69 12.22 -21.14
N GLY A 75 -2.81 11.90 -20.48
CA GLY A 75 -3.54 10.65 -20.70
C GLY A 75 -4.03 10.50 -22.13
N ALA A 76 -4.62 11.55 -22.70
CA ALA A 76 -5.10 11.56 -24.08
C ALA A 76 -3.95 11.39 -25.09
N ILE A 77 -2.83 12.08 -24.90
CA ILE A 77 -1.63 11.92 -25.76
C ILE A 77 -1.12 10.48 -25.68
N CYS A 78 -1.05 9.89 -24.50
CA CYS A 78 -0.62 8.50 -24.36
C CYS A 78 -1.62 7.53 -24.99
N GLY A 79 -2.92 7.84 -24.98
CA GLY A 79 -3.95 7.06 -25.68
C GLY A 79 -3.75 7.10 -27.18
N VAL A 80 -3.47 8.28 -27.73
CA VAL A 80 -3.10 8.44 -29.15
C VAL A 80 -1.81 7.68 -29.47
N MET A 81 -0.79 7.77 -28.61
CA MET A 81 0.45 7.00 -28.78
C MET A 81 0.17 5.49 -28.81
N ASP A 82 -0.71 5.00 -27.94
CA ASP A 82 -1.07 3.59 -27.92
C ASP A 82 -1.77 3.15 -29.21
N ILE A 83 -2.79 3.89 -29.64
CA ILE A 83 -3.53 3.60 -30.88
C ILE A 83 -2.61 3.51 -32.11
N PHE A 84 -1.68 4.45 -32.27
CA PHE A 84 -0.87 4.57 -33.49
C PHE A 84 0.50 3.91 -33.42
N LEU A 85 1.10 3.78 -32.23
CA LEU A 85 2.45 3.25 -32.06
C LEU A 85 2.47 1.86 -31.47
N VAL A 86 1.53 1.54 -30.56
CA VAL A 86 1.39 0.20 -29.97
C VAL A 86 0.48 -0.66 -30.84
N GLY A 87 -0.75 -0.23 -31.10
CA GLY A 87 -1.69 -0.93 -31.97
C GLY A 87 -1.94 -2.37 -31.53
N LYS A 88 -1.79 -3.32 -32.45
CA LYS A 88 -1.86 -4.76 -32.17
C LYS A 88 -0.58 -5.48 -32.62
N PRO A 89 -0.33 -6.72 -32.18
CA PRO A 89 0.78 -7.52 -32.68
C PRO A 89 0.81 -7.56 -34.23
N GLY A 90 1.99 -7.34 -34.81
CA GLY A 90 2.19 -7.27 -36.26
C GLY A 90 1.95 -5.89 -36.89
N GLU A 91 1.32 -4.95 -36.20
CA GLU A 91 1.05 -3.57 -36.67
C GLU A 91 1.74 -2.51 -35.79
N SER A 92 2.74 -2.90 -34.99
CA SER A 92 3.26 -2.08 -33.88
C SER A 92 4.64 -1.46 -34.16
N PRO A 93 4.74 -0.17 -34.51
CA PRO A 93 6.03 0.51 -34.66
C PRO A 93 6.92 0.45 -33.41
N VAL A 94 6.35 0.60 -32.21
CA VAL A 94 7.13 0.45 -30.98
C VAL A 94 7.39 -1.02 -30.63
N GLY A 95 6.59 -1.93 -31.17
CA GLY A 95 6.86 -3.37 -31.16
C GLY A 95 8.23 -3.69 -31.75
N ASP A 96 8.57 -3.12 -32.90
CA ASP A 96 9.89 -3.32 -33.55
C ASP A 96 11.05 -2.82 -32.66
N VAL A 97 10.83 -1.71 -31.95
CA VAL A 97 11.80 -1.16 -30.98
C VAL A 97 12.00 -2.14 -29.82
N THR A 98 10.91 -2.69 -29.28
CA THR A 98 11.00 -3.68 -28.20
C THR A 98 11.60 -4.99 -28.68
N ASP A 99 11.23 -5.50 -29.85
CA ASP A 99 11.81 -6.71 -30.42
C ASP A 99 13.34 -6.56 -30.53
N LYS A 100 13.82 -5.48 -31.15
CA LYS A 100 15.27 -5.19 -31.24
C LYS A 100 15.94 -5.04 -29.87
N TRP A 101 15.23 -4.48 -28.89
CA TRP A 101 15.74 -4.41 -27.53
C TRP A 101 15.95 -5.81 -26.94
N PHE A 102 14.97 -6.71 -27.07
CA PHE A 102 15.09 -8.09 -26.61
C PHE A 102 16.19 -8.85 -27.35
N GLU A 103 16.30 -8.69 -28.67
CA GLU A 103 17.36 -9.31 -29.47
C GLU A 103 18.76 -8.93 -28.94
N ASN A 104 18.99 -7.63 -28.73
CA ASN A 104 20.25 -7.14 -28.17
C ASN A 104 20.51 -7.70 -26.77
N ARG A 105 19.49 -7.74 -25.90
CA ARG A 105 19.63 -8.30 -24.54
C ARG A 105 19.91 -9.80 -24.55
N THR A 106 19.29 -10.57 -25.45
CA THR A 106 19.58 -12.00 -25.63
C THR A 106 21.03 -12.20 -26.09
N MET A 107 21.51 -11.38 -27.03
CA MET A 107 22.91 -11.41 -27.49
C MET A 107 23.89 -11.02 -26.38
N ASP A 108 23.60 -9.96 -25.62
CA ASP A 108 24.42 -9.53 -24.47
C ASP A 108 24.50 -10.66 -23.42
N PHE A 109 23.36 -11.31 -23.12
CA PHE A 109 23.32 -12.44 -22.20
C PHE A 109 24.10 -13.66 -22.73
N ALA A 110 24.01 -13.94 -24.04
CA ALA A 110 24.81 -14.99 -24.66
C ALA A 110 26.32 -14.71 -24.50
N LYS A 111 26.77 -13.46 -24.70
CA LYS A 111 28.16 -13.05 -24.48
C LYS A 111 28.60 -13.24 -23.02
N MET A 112 27.76 -12.82 -22.06
CA MET A 112 27.99 -13.10 -20.63
C MET A 112 28.09 -14.61 -20.36
N CYS A 113 27.38 -15.42 -21.15
CA CYS A 113 27.42 -16.87 -21.09
C CYS A 113 28.54 -17.49 -21.97
N GLY A 114 29.53 -16.73 -22.40
CA GLY A 114 30.71 -17.22 -23.13
C GLY A 114 30.46 -17.51 -24.61
N TRP A 115 29.44 -16.90 -25.21
CA TRP A 115 29.28 -16.89 -26.67
C TRP A 115 30.31 -15.95 -27.31
N ASP A 116 31.05 -16.46 -28.29
CA ASP A 116 31.99 -15.69 -29.11
C ASP A 116 31.30 -15.22 -30.40
N ASP A 117 31.16 -13.90 -30.56
CA ASP A 117 30.50 -13.28 -31.71
C ASP A 117 31.45 -12.99 -32.88
N SER A 118 32.75 -13.28 -32.74
CA SER A 118 33.78 -12.99 -33.76
C SER A 118 33.53 -13.72 -35.09
N ASN A 119 33.03 -14.95 -35.04
CA ASN A 119 32.83 -15.80 -36.22
C ASN A 119 31.41 -15.70 -36.82
N ASN A 120 30.40 -15.36 -36.02
CA ASN A 120 29.01 -15.26 -36.45
C ASN A 120 28.19 -14.40 -35.49
N ASN A 121 28.16 -13.09 -35.73
CA ASN A 121 27.40 -12.13 -34.93
C ASN A 121 25.92 -12.06 -35.35
N SER A 122 25.20 -13.18 -35.26
CA SER A 122 23.77 -13.24 -35.53
C SER A 122 22.97 -13.65 -34.30
N LEU A 123 21.74 -13.13 -34.18
CA LEU A 123 20.80 -13.52 -33.13
C LEU A 123 20.57 -15.04 -33.10
N SER A 124 20.43 -15.68 -34.26
CA SER A 124 20.26 -17.14 -34.36
C SER A 124 21.44 -17.90 -33.75
N ALA A 125 22.68 -17.43 -33.94
CA ALA A 125 23.86 -18.04 -33.33
C ALA A 125 23.87 -17.86 -31.80
N ALA A 126 23.48 -16.68 -31.31
CA ALA A 126 23.34 -16.42 -29.87
C ALA A 126 22.27 -17.31 -29.22
N ILE A 127 21.07 -17.39 -29.82
CA ILE A 127 19.97 -18.26 -29.37
C ILE A 127 20.46 -19.72 -29.34
N LYS A 128 21.08 -20.20 -30.41
CA LYS A 128 21.59 -21.58 -30.48
C LYS A 128 22.66 -21.88 -29.44
N HIS A 129 23.50 -20.91 -29.08
CA HIS A 129 24.47 -21.06 -27.99
C HIS A 129 23.76 -21.23 -26.65
N LEU A 130 22.77 -20.38 -26.37
CA LEU A 130 21.96 -20.43 -25.16
C LEU A 130 21.14 -21.73 -25.05
N GLU A 131 20.43 -22.13 -26.11
CA GLU A 131 19.67 -23.40 -26.20
C GLU A 131 20.57 -24.61 -25.88
N LYS A 132 21.84 -24.60 -26.35
CA LYS A 132 22.81 -25.67 -26.07
C LYS A 132 23.37 -25.65 -24.65
N LYS A 133 23.52 -24.46 -24.07
CA LYS A 133 24.10 -24.27 -22.74
C LYS A 133 23.07 -24.53 -21.63
N PHE A 134 21.84 -24.08 -21.85
CA PHE A 134 20.70 -24.18 -20.95
C PHE A 134 19.69 -25.18 -21.52
N LYS A 135 20.12 -26.44 -21.61
CA LYS A 135 19.26 -27.52 -22.10
C LYS A 135 18.16 -27.82 -21.10
N ILE A 136 17.02 -28.22 -21.63
CA ILE A 136 15.83 -28.63 -20.87
C ILE A 136 15.17 -29.83 -21.57
N PRO A 137 14.46 -30.71 -20.84
CA PRO A 137 13.85 -31.90 -21.43
C PRO A 137 12.45 -31.64 -22.01
N TYR A 138 11.92 -30.41 -21.94
CA TYR A 138 10.53 -30.08 -22.30
C TYR A 138 10.39 -29.12 -23.50
N ASP A 139 11.43 -28.98 -24.34
CA ASP A 139 11.48 -28.16 -25.57
C ASP A 139 10.99 -28.92 -26.82
N GLN A 140 9.92 -29.72 -26.70
CA GLN A 140 9.38 -30.46 -27.85
C GLN A 140 8.64 -29.52 -28.82
N ARG A 141 9.05 -29.52 -30.10
CA ARG A 141 8.53 -28.60 -31.14
C ARG A 141 7.47 -29.22 -32.07
N GLY A 142 7.16 -30.51 -31.89
CA GLY A 142 6.10 -31.22 -32.63
C GLY A 142 6.46 -31.66 -34.06
N ALA A 143 7.71 -31.51 -34.51
CA ALA A 143 8.13 -31.97 -35.83
C ALA A 143 8.80 -33.36 -35.75
N GLY A 144 8.01 -34.42 -35.92
CA GLY A 144 8.50 -35.81 -35.97
C GLY A 144 8.44 -36.60 -34.65
N ASP A 145 8.00 -35.96 -33.55
CA ASP A 145 7.87 -36.60 -32.23
C ASP A 145 6.47 -37.20 -32.04
N ALA A 146 6.36 -38.32 -31.31
CA ALA A 146 5.09 -38.95 -30.92
C ALA A 146 4.12 -37.97 -30.21
N ALA A 147 4.67 -36.91 -29.62
CA ALA A 147 4.00 -35.80 -28.97
C ALA A 147 3.12 -34.92 -29.90
N SER A 148 3.42 -34.85 -31.20
CA SER A 148 2.75 -33.93 -32.14
C SER A 148 1.26 -34.24 -32.33
N TRP A 149 0.94 -35.54 -32.47
CA TRP A 149 -0.43 -36.00 -32.72
C TRP A 149 -1.28 -36.06 -31.45
N VAL A 150 -0.66 -36.30 -30.29
CA VAL A 150 -1.36 -36.47 -29.01
C VAL A 150 -1.62 -35.12 -28.33
N PHE A 151 -0.74 -34.13 -28.52
CA PHE A 151 -0.81 -32.85 -27.78
C PHE A 151 -1.08 -31.62 -28.65
N ASP A 152 -1.28 -31.78 -29.96
CA ASP A 152 -1.48 -30.68 -30.92
C ASP A 152 -0.37 -29.62 -30.78
N LEU A 153 0.88 -30.08 -30.79
CA LEU A 153 2.07 -29.24 -30.62
C LEU A 153 2.58 -28.79 -31.99
N SER A 154 2.93 -27.51 -32.05
CA SER A 154 3.54 -26.88 -33.21
C SER A 154 4.61 -25.87 -32.75
N PRO A 155 5.54 -25.48 -33.64
CA PRO A 155 6.47 -24.40 -33.35
C PRO A 155 5.78 -23.07 -32.96
N LYS A 156 4.50 -22.90 -33.31
CA LYS A 156 3.71 -21.71 -33.00
C LYS A 156 3.04 -21.71 -31.63
N ASN A 157 2.94 -22.84 -30.94
CA ASN A 157 2.21 -22.92 -29.66
C ASN A 157 2.96 -23.62 -28.52
N HIS A 158 4.08 -24.28 -28.78
CA HIS A 158 4.74 -25.09 -27.75
C HIS A 158 5.22 -24.28 -26.54
N HIS A 159 5.79 -23.07 -26.70
CA HIS A 159 6.15 -22.21 -25.56
C HIS A 159 4.92 -21.80 -24.73
N PHE A 160 3.72 -21.76 -25.33
CA PHE A 160 2.48 -21.50 -24.61
C PHE A 160 1.96 -22.76 -23.93
N LYS A 161 1.95 -23.91 -24.60
CA LYS A 161 1.36 -25.14 -24.04
C LYS A 161 2.27 -25.80 -22.99
N SER A 162 3.58 -25.77 -23.17
CA SER A 162 4.56 -26.39 -22.26
C SER A 162 4.76 -25.51 -21.03
N LEU A 163 4.37 -26.01 -19.85
CA LEU A 163 4.38 -25.24 -18.61
C LEU A 163 5.79 -24.77 -18.24
N GLY A 164 6.83 -25.51 -18.61
CA GLY A 164 8.21 -25.13 -18.33
C GLY A 164 8.65 -23.84 -19.04
N HIS A 165 8.00 -23.44 -20.14
CA HIS A 165 8.29 -22.18 -20.84
C HIS A 165 7.44 -20.99 -20.33
N ASN A 166 6.53 -21.23 -19.38
CA ASN A 166 5.68 -20.18 -18.84
C ASN A 166 6.48 -19.33 -17.83
N PRO A 167 6.54 -17.99 -18.01
CA PRO A 167 7.24 -17.10 -17.07
C PRO A 167 6.42 -16.85 -15.79
N THR A 168 6.04 -17.91 -15.08
CA THR A 168 5.26 -17.88 -13.83
C THR A 168 5.94 -18.72 -12.76
N LEU A 169 5.54 -18.53 -11.50
CA LEU A 169 6.03 -19.36 -10.39
C LEU A 169 5.67 -20.83 -10.58
N LEU A 170 4.49 -21.11 -11.15
CA LEU A 170 4.07 -22.47 -11.46
C LEU A 170 4.87 -23.04 -12.64
N GLY A 171 5.14 -22.22 -13.66
CA GLY A 171 6.03 -22.61 -14.76
C GLY A 171 7.45 -22.94 -14.30
N LEU A 172 8.02 -22.14 -13.39
CA LEU A 172 9.30 -22.45 -12.74
C LEU A 172 9.24 -23.78 -11.97
N PHE A 173 8.16 -24.02 -11.21
CA PHE A 173 7.98 -25.28 -10.49
C PHE A 173 7.96 -26.49 -11.45
N PHE A 174 7.16 -26.44 -12.51
CA PHE A 174 7.09 -27.52 -13.50
C PHE A 174 8.40 -27.66 -14.26
N SER A 175 9.07 -26.57 -14.63
CA SER A 175 10.39 -26.62 -15.24
C SER A 175 11.41 -27.38 -14.37
N ILE A 176 11.46 -27.13 -13.07
CA ILE A 176 12.36 -27.85 -12.16
C ILE A 176 11.92 -29.31 -12.05
N LEU A 177 10.63 -29.57 -11.84
CA LEU A 177 10.08 -30.93 -11.75
C LEU A 177 10.43 -31.76 -12.98
N ASP A 178 10.26 -31.19 -14.16
CA ASP A 178 10.46 -31.82 -15.46
C ASP A 178 11.94 -32.13 -15.68
N GLN A 179 12.85 -31.24 -15.25
CA GLN A 179 14.29 -31.51 -15.25
C GLN A 179 14.70 -32.61 -14.27
N PHE A 180 14.05 -32.71 -13.10
CA PHE A 180 14.35 -33.77 -12.13
C PHE A 180 13.86 -35.14 -12.59
N THR A 181 12.74 -35.17 -13.30
CA THR A 181 12.02 -36.41 -13.66
C THR A 181 12.20 -36.80 -15.12
N ASN A 182 12.86 -35.96 -15.93
CA ASN A 182 12.96 -36.11 -17.37
C ASN A 182 11.57 -36.23 -18.05
N THR A 183 10.63 -35.37 -17.62
CA THR A 183 9.27 -35.32 -18.15
C THR A 183 8.99 -33.98 -18.82
N SER A 184 7.81 -33.83 -19.41
CA SER A 184 7.34 -32.55 -19.97
C SER A 184 5.85 -32.40 -19.72
N HIS A 185 5.43 -31.32 -19.05
CA HIS A 185 4.03 -31.05 -18.74
C HIS A 185 3.41 -29.98 -19.64
N PHE A 186 2.26 -30.31 -20.22
CA PHE A 186 1.53 -29.47 -21.17
C PHE A 186 0.11 -29.16 -20.71
N VAL A 187 -0.39 -27.98 -21.06
CA VAL A 187 -1.81 -27.64 -21.00
C VAL A 187 -2.37 -27.60 -22.42
N SER A 188 -3.39 -28.40 -22.68
CA SER A 188 -4.08 -28.46 -23.99
C SER A 188 -5.52 -28.91 -23.81
N GLY A 189 -6.48 -28.24 -24.46
CA GLY A 189 -7.90 -28.61 -24.41
C GLY A 189 -8.51 -28.60 -22.99
N GLY A 190 -7.96 -27.80 -22.07
CA GLY A 190 -8.39 -27.78 -20.67
C GLY A 190 -7.90 -28.98 -19.85
N GLU A 191 -6.96 -29.78 -20.36
CA GLU A 191 -6.34 -30.88 -19.65
C GLU A 191 -4.88 -30.58 -19.30
N LEU A 192 -4.38 -31.23 -18.24
CA LEU A 192 -2.97 -31.25 -17.88
C LEU A 192 -2.38 -32.60 -18.30
N ILE A 193 -1.47 -32.57 -19.27
CA ILE A 193 -0.94 -33.76 -19.91
C ILE A 193 0.56 -33.85 -19.62
N SER A 194 1.07 -35.06 -19.37
CA SER A 194 2.49 -35.29 -19.08
C SER A 194 3.07 -36.29 -20.07
N LEU A 195 4.19 -35.93 -20.68
CA LEU A 195 5.02 -36.83 -21.46
C LEU A 195 6.13 -37.39 -20.55
N GLN A 196 6.18 -38.72 -20.46
CA GLN A 196 7.25 -39.44 -19.76
C GLN A 196 8.43 -39.67 -20.72
N ASP A 197 9.66 -39.71 -20.18
CA ASP A 197 10.90 -39.84 -20.95
C ASP A 197 11.00 -38.81 -22.08
N ALA A 198 10.85 -37.54 -21.71
CA ALA A 198 10.71 -36.42 -22.62
C ALA A 198 11.97 -36.15 -23.46
N ASP A 199 13.17 -36.42 -22.91
CA ASP A 199 14.43 -36.51 -23.65
C ASP A 199 15.29 -37.64 -23.07
N GLY A 200 15.43 -38.76 -23.77
CA GLY A 200 16.22 -39.93 -23.31
C GLY A 200 17.72 -39.65 -23.08
N LYS A 201 18.23 -38.45 -23.34
CA LYS A 201 19.62 -38.05 -23.14
C LYS A 201 19.78 -36.89 -22.14
N PHE A 202 18.70 -36.34 -21.61
CA PHE A 202 18.79 -35.23 -20.67
C PHE A 202 19.21 -35.71 -19.28
N GLU A 203 20.19 -35.03 -18.68
CA GLU A 203 20.60 -35.24 -17.31
C GLU A 203 20.74 -33.90 -16.58
N LEU A 204 19.99 -33.74 -15.49
CA LEU A 204 20.11 -32.56 -14.64
C LEU A 204 21.42 -32.58 -13.86
N GLN A 205 22.27 -31.60 -14.13
CA GLN A 205 23.57 -31.44 -13.48
C GLN A 205 23.44 -31.10 -11.99
N GLY A 206 24.36 -31.61 -11.18
CA GLY A 206 24.45 -31.35 -9.74
C GLY A 206 24.73 -32.63 -8.93
N LYS A 207 25.59 -32.53 -7.92
CA LYS A 207 26.00 -33.67 -7.07
C LYS A 207 25.03 -33.96 -5.91
N ASN A 208 24.17 -33.01 -5.58
CA ASN A 208 23.17 -33.09 -4.51
C ASN A 208 21.92 -32.28 -4.83
N VAL A 209 20.85 -32.45 -4.04
CA VAL A 209 19.55 -31.79 -4.29
C VAL A 209 19.67 -30.26 -4.37
N PRO A 210 20.31 -29.54 -3.43
CA PRO A 210 20.47 -28.09 -3.55
C PRO A 210 21.18 -27.65 -4.84
N SER A 211 22.26 -28.34 -5.24
CA SER A 211 22.96 -28.03 -6.48
C SER A 211 22.11 -28.30 -7.73
N LYS A 212 21.30 -29.37 -7.73
CA LYS A 212 20.37 -29.68 -8.82
C LYS A 212 19.24 -28.66 -8.92
N LEU A 213 18.72 -28.17 -7.78
CA LEU A 213 17.73 -27.08 -7.76
C LEU A 213 18.30 -25.80 -8.35
N PHE A 214 19.52 -25.42 -7.97
CA PHE A 214 20.20 -24.27 -8.55
C PHE A 214 20.43 -24.43 -10.06
N CYS A 215 20.97 -25.57 -10.50
CA CYS A 215 21.16 -25.86 -11.92
C CYS A 215 19.83 -25.84 -12.69
N GLY A 216 18.76 -26.42 -12.12
CA GLY A 216 17.43 -26.42 -12.73
C GLY A 216 16.87 -25.01 -12.91
N PHE A 217 17.03 -24.15 -11.91
CA PHE A 217 16.67 -22.73 -12.01
C PHE A 217 17.48 -21.99 -13.08
N ILE A 218 18.81 -22.19 -13.11
CA ILE A 218 19.68 -21.54 -14.09
C ILE A 218 19.39 -21.99 -15.52
N ASN A 219 19.13 -23.28 -15.73
CA ASN A 219 18.69 -23.82 -17.02
C ASN A 219 17.38 -23.17 -17.46
N TRP A 220 16.38 -23.13 -16.58
CA TRP A 220 15.10 -22.50 -16.88
C TRP A 220 15.25 -21.02 -17.26
N PHE A 221 15.94 -20.25 -16.42
CA PHE A 221 16.14 -18.83 -16.63
C PHE A 221 16.89 -18.55 -17.94
N GLY A 222 17.98 -19.29 -18.20
CA GLY A 222 18.77 -19.14 -19.42
C GLY A 222 18.01 -19.56 -20.67
N HIS A 223 17.18 -20.61 -20.60
CA HIS A 223 16.36 -21.08 -21.71
C HIS A 223 15.21 -20.09 -22.03
N LEU A 224 14.57 -19.52 -21.02
CA LEU A 224 13.58 -18.47 -21.26
C LEU A 224 14.19 -17.26 -21.98
N ILE A 225 15.42 -16.85 -21.64
CA ILE A 225 16.08 -15.72 -22.32
C ILE A 225 16.37 -16.01 -23.79
N SER A 226 16.65 -17.27 -24.17
CA SER A 226 16.74 -17.63 -25.59
C SER A 226 15.38 -17.52 -26.27
N ASP A 227 14.32 -18.04 -25.65
CA ASP A 227 12.98 -18.09 -26.24
C ASP A 227 12.33 -16.72 -26.37
N MET A 228 12.72 -15.74 -25.54
CA MET A 228 12.20 -14.37 -25.58
C MET A 228 12.34 -13.70 -26.94
N SER A 229 13.44 -13.99 -27.66
CA SER A 229 13.76 -13.39 -28.97
C SER A 229 13.38 -14.28 -30.16
N GLY A 230 12.58 -15.33 -29.93
CA GLY A 230 12.19 -16.28 -30.97
C GLY A 230 13.11 -17.48 -31.06
N SER A 231 13.07 -18.18 -32.21
CA SER A 231 13.86 -19.39 -32.44
C SER A 231 15.02 -19.12 -33.39
N SER A 232 16.12 -19.86 -33.20
CA SER A 232 17.26 -19.87 -34.13
C SER A 232 16.88 -20.30 -35.57
N SER A 233 15.72 -20.95 -35.74
CA SER A 233 15.24 -21.52 -37.01
C SER A 233 14.06 -20.79 -37.66
N SER A 234 13.46 -19.79 -36.99
CA SER A 234 12.28 -19.12 -37.52
C SER A 234 12.61 -18.14 -38.65
N LYS A 235 11.75 -18.10 -39.68
CA LYS A 235 11.74 -17.01 -40.67
C LYS A 235 10.87 -15.87 -40.14
N GLY A 236 11.43 -14.68 -39.97
CA GLY A 236 10.74 -13.51 -39.40
C GLY A 236 10.87 -13.43 -37.86
N ARG A 237 9.91 -12.76 -37.21
CA ARG A 237 9.92 -12.40 -35.77
C ARG A 237 10.03 -13.60 -34.80
N GLY A 238 9.60 -14.80 -35.22
CA GLY A 238 9.54 -15.98 -34.37
C GLY A 238 8.54 -15.87 -33.21
N MET A 239 8.32 -16.97 -32.49
CA MET A 239 7.46 -16.99 -31.30
C MET A 239 8.27 -16.66 -30.06
N GLY A 240 7.92 -15.58 -29.36
CA GLY A 240 8.52 -15.27 -28.05
C GLY A 240 7.96 -16.15 -26.94
N ILE A 241 8.36 -15.88 -25.69
CA ILE A 241 7.69 -16.47 -24.52
C ILE A 241 6.31 -15.83 -24.30
N PRO A 242 5.31 -16.60 -23.81
CA PRO A 242 3.99 -16.06 -23.55
C PRO A 242 3.99 -14.86 -22.60
N SER A 243 3.02 -13.95 -22.79
CA SER A 243 2.80 -12.84 -21.86
C SER A 243 2.49 -13.35 -20.44
N PRO A 244 3.20 -12.89 -19.39
CA PRO A 244 2.89 -13.23 -18.00
C PRO A 244 1.43 -12.94 -17.58
N PHE A 245 0.77 -11.94 -18.20
CA PHE A 245 -0.61 -11.57 -17.89
C PHE A 245 -1.67 -12.45 -18.57
N TRP A 246 -1.28 -13.32 -19.49
CA TRP A 246 -2.18 -14.24 -20.19
C TRP A 246 -1.90 -15.70 -19.88
N ILE A 247 -0.66 -16.01 -19.54
CA ILE A 247 -0.21 -17.39 -19.36
C ILE A 247 -0.70 -18.02 -18.05
N TRP A 248 -1.19 -17.23 -17.09
CA TRP A 248 -1.85 -17.72 -15.86
C TRP A 248 -3.09 -18.57 -16.15
N THR A 249 -3.66 -18.49 -17.35
CA THR A 249 -4.76 -19.37 -17.77
C THR A 249 -4.35 -20.84 -17.79
N ASN A 250 -3.10 -21.14 -18.18
CA ASN A 250 -2.55 -22.48 -18.03
C ASN A 250 -2.40 -22.86 -16.55
N ASP A 251 -1.96 -21.91 -15.72
CA ASP A 251 -1.75 -22.18 -14.30
C ASP A 251 -3.06 -22.56 -13.61
N ILE A 252 -4.16 -21.89 -13.95
CA ILE A 252 -5.50 -22.25 -13.47
C ILE A 252 -5.90 -23.65 -13.90
N ILE A 253 -5.72 -24.00 -15.18
CA ILE A 253 -6.07 -25.33 -15.68
C ILE A 253 -5.23 -26.39 -14.95
N ALA A 254 -3.92 -26.18 -14.84
CA ALA A 254 -3.01 -27.09 -14.16
C ALA A 254 -3.39 -27.29 -12.68
N ILE A 255 -3.67 -26.20 -11.95
CA ILE A 255 -4.10 -26.24 -10.54
C ILE A 255 -5.43 -26.98 -10.40
N LYS A 256 -6.44 -26.61 -11.21
CA LYS A 256 -7.77 -27.25 -11.15
C LYS A 256 -7.67 -28.75 -11.40
N ARG A 257 -6.91 -29.16 -12.42
CA ARG A 257 -6.69 -30.58 -12.72
C ARG A 257 -5.95 -31.32 -11.60
N LYS A 258 -4.91 -30.73 -11.02
CA LYS A 258 -4.19 -31.35 -9.89
C LYS A 258 -5.02 -31.44 -8.62
N LEU A 259 -5.95 -30.51 -8.40
CA LEU A 259 -6.86 -30.50 -7.24
C LEU A 259 -8.18 -31.24 -7.49
N ASN A 260 -8.33 -31.93 -8.63
CA ASN A 260 -9.58 -32.59 -9.04
C ASN A 260 -10.81 -31.65 -9.07
N ILE A 261 -10.58 -30.36 -9.35
CA ILE A 261 -11.62 -29.36 -9.56
C ILE A 261 -12.00 -29.37 -11.05
N PRO A 262 -13.30 -29.44 -11.40
CA PRO A 262 -13.72 -29.36 -12.80
C PRO A 262 -13.26 -28.06 -13.47
N VAL A 263 -12.65 -28.19 -14.65
CA VAL A 263 -12.33 -27.05 -15.52
C VAL A 263 -13.61 -26.62 -16.22
N SER A 264 -14.02 -25.38 -16.00
CA SER A 264 -15.24 -24.81 -16.57
C SER A 264 -15.05 -24.47 -18.06
N GLU A 265 -16.15 -24.31 -18.79
CA GLU A 265 -16.11 -23.81 -20.17
C GLU A 265 -15.47 -22.42 -20.26
N PHE A 266 -15.68 -21.56 -19.25
CA PHE A 266 -15.02 -20.26 -19.18
C PHE A 266 -13.49 -20.40 -19.14
N ASP A 267 -12.96 -21.31 -18.31
CA ASP A 267 -11.50 -21.53 -18.23
C ASP A 267 -10.92 -21.97 -19.58
N LYS A 268 -11.62 -22.87 -20.27
CA LYS A 268 -11.21 -23.36 -21.61
C LYS A 268 -11.26 -22.25 -22.64
N SER A 269 -12.39 -21.57 -22.79
CA SER A 269 -12.54 -20.49 -23.78
C SER A 269 -11.56 -19.34 -23.53
N PHE A 270 -11.27 -19.02 -22.26
CA PHE A 270 -10.32 -17.97 -21.93
C PHE A 270 -8.86 -18.39 -22.18
N ASN A 271 -8.51 -19.65 -21.94
CA ASN A 271 -7.22 -20.21 -22.33
C ASN A 271 -7.04 -20.28 -23.86
N GLU A 272 -8.09 -20.66 -24.59
CA GLU A 272 -8.11 -20.67 -26.05
C GLU A 272 -7.92 -19.26 -26.63
N LEU A 273 -8.60 -18.26 -26.07
CA LEU A 273 -8.40 -16.85 -26.40
C LEU A 273 -6.93 -16.42 -26.17
N ALA A 274 -6.36 -16.77 -25.01
CA ALA A 274 -4.96 -16.46 -24.69
C ALA A 274 -3.98 -17.13 -25.68
N LEU A 275 -4.27 -18.37 -26.09
CA LEU A 275 -3.49 -19.07 -27.10
C LEU A 275 -3.66 -18.43 -28.49
N GLU A 276 -4.86 -17.98 -28.86
CA GLU A 276 -5.15 -17.32 -30.12
C GLU A 276 -4.37 -16.01 -30.27
N ILE A 277 -4.46 -15.11 -29.28
CA ILE A 277 -3.73 -13.85 -29.32
C ILE A 277 -2.21 -14.07 -29.25
N TYR A 278 -1.75 -15.09 -28.51
CA TYR A 278 -0.34 -15.45 -28.47
C TYR A 278 0.17 -15.85 -29.85
N LYS A 279 -0.59 -16.67 -30.60
CA LYS A 279 -0.26 -17.05 -31.99
C LYS A 279 -0.21 -15.86 -32.95
N GLN A 280 -0.90 -14.76 -32.65
CA GLN A 280 -0.82 -13.50 -33.40
C GLN A 280 0.41 -12.66 -33.04
N GLY A 281 1.20 -13.08 -32.04
CA GLY A 281 2.42 -12.40 -31.61
C GLY A 281 2.28 -11.64 -30.29
N TYR A 282 1.19 -11.83 -29.54
CA TYR A 282 1.02 -11.27 -28.19
C TYR A 282 1.91 -12.03 -27.18
N ASP A 283 3.20 -11.73 -27.22
CA ASP A 283 4.22 -12.28 -26.33
C ASP A 283 4.76 -11.20 -25.38
N VAL A 284 5.76 -11.56 -24.55
CA VAL A 284 6.38 -10.62 -23.60
C VAL A 284 6.94 -9.36 -24.28
N ARG A 285 7.36 -9.44 -25.55
CA ARG A 285 7.96 -8.31 -26.27
C ARG A 285 6.90 -7.28 -26.61
N PHE A 286 5.78 -7.73 -27.17
CA PHE A 286 4.64 -6.86 -27.43
C PHE A 286 4.07 -6.25 -26.13
N GLN A 287 4.05 -7.02 -25.05
CA GLN A 287 3.63 -6.49 -23.75
C GLN A 287 4.59 -5.41 -23.20
N ALA A 288 5.89 -5.52 -23.46
CA ALA A 288 6.82 -4.44 -23.16
C ALA A 288 6.51 -3.18 -23.98
N ALA A 289 6.03 -3.33 -25.23
CA ALA A 289 5.60 -2.21 -26.05
C ALA A 289 4.38 -1.50 -25.44
N GLN A 290 3.40 -2.26 -24.94
CA GLN A 290 2.25 -1.73 -24.19
C GLN A 290 2.67 -0.95 -22.94
N ALA A 291 3.79 -1.29 -22.29
CA ALA A 291 4.26 -0.56 -21.11
C ALA A 291 4.81 0.85 -21.45
N ILE A 292 5.18 1.13 -22.70
CA ILE A 292 5.82 2.39 -23.10
C ILE A 292 4.87 3.60 -22.88
N PRO A 293 3.64 3.64 -23.42
CA PRO A 293 2.73 4.78 -23.17
C PRO A 293 2.41 4.96 -21.69
N VAL A 294 2.28 3.88 -20.92
CA VAL A 294 2.03 3.91 -19.48
C VAL A 294 3.18 4.62 -18.74
N PHE A 295 4.42 4.27 -19.08
CA PHE A 295 5.60 4.88 -18.49
C PHE A 295 5.77 6.35 -18.92
N VAL A 296 5.50 6.67 -20.19
CA VAL A 296 5.51 8.06 -20.68
C VAL A 296 4.49 8.90 -19.92
N ASN A 297 3.27 8.39 -19.70
CA ASN A 297 2.23 9.09 -18.94
C ASN A 297 2.69 9.41 -17.50
N GLU A 298 3.36 8.46 -16.84
CA GLU A 298 3.95 8.63 -15.51
C GLU A 298 5.00 9.74 -15.49
N ILE A 299 5.87 9.80 -16.50
CA ILE A 299 6.92 10.82 -16.61
C ILE A 299 6.31 12.20 -16.89
N LEU A 300 5.42 12.30 -17.87
CA LEU A 300 4.84 13.58 -18.28
C LEU A 300 4.10 14.24 -17.12
N VAL A 301 3.24 13.50 -16.42
CA VAL A 301 2.50 14.02 -15.26
C VAL A 301 3.44 14.51 -14.17
N ARG A 302 4.46 13.72 -13.82
CA ARG A 302 5.45 14.12 -12.79
C ARG A 302 6.26 15.33 -13.19
N SER A 303 6.71 15.39 -14.44
CA SER A 303 7.45 16.52 -14.98
C SER A 303 6.60 17.80 -14.94
N MET A 304 5.37 17.74 -15.42
CA MET A 304 4.45 18.89 -15.40
C MET A 304 4.19 19.37 -13.97
N TYR A 305 3.90 18.46 -13.04
CA TYR A 305 3.72 18.80 -11.63
C TYR A 305 4.99 19.47 -11.05
N SER A 306 6.15 18.84 -11.23
CA SER A 306 7.43 19.34 -10.71
C SER A 306 7.76 20.72 -11.25
N ILE A 307 7.60 20.95 -12.57
CA ILE A 307 7.86 22.24 -13.22
C ILE A 307 6.96 23.33 -12.64
N ARG A 308 5.66 23.06 -12.50
CA ARG A 308 4.71 24.04 -11.93
C ARG A 308 5.06 24.40 -10.49
N ARG A 309 5.41 23.39 -9.69
CA ARG A 309 5.74 23.58 -8.28
C ARG A 309 7.09 24.27 -8.09
N LEU A 310 8.04 24.02 -8.99
CA LEU A 310 9.33 24.71 -9.10
C LEU A 310 9.14 26.21 -9.38
N ILE A 311 8.32 26.55 -10.39
CA ILE A 311 7.99 27.94 -10.71
C ILE A 311 7.35 28.61 -9.49
N ARG A 312 6.34 27.98 -8.89
CA ARG A 312 5.68 28.50 -7.68
C ARG A 312 6.69 28.77 -6.57
N PHE A 313 7.57 27.81 -6.27
CA PHE A 313 8.59 27.95 -5.24
C PHE A 313 9.50 29.17 -5.46
N PHE A 314 9.96 29.41 -6.69
CA PHE A 314 10.81 30.57 -6.97
C PHE A 314 10.06 31.90 -6.99
N THR A 315 8.75 31.89 -7.27
CA THR A 315 7.92 33.10 -7.23
C THR A 315 7.49 33.50 -5.83
N THR A 316 7.26 32.54 -4.92
CA THR A 316 6.71 32.81 -3.59
C THR A 316 7.74 32.79 -2.47
N THR A 317 8.89 32.13 -2.66
CA THR A 317 9.90 31.99 -1.60
C THR A 317 10.97 33.06 -1.73
N GLU A 318 11.23 33.78 -0.64
CA GLU A 318 12.32 34.75 -0.54
C GLU A 318 13.69 34.12 -0.80
N LYS A 319 14.64 34.90 -1.32
CA LYS A 319 15.97 34.40 -1.72
C LYS A 319 16.70 33.70 -0.58
N ALA A 320 16.61 34.20 0.64
CA ALA A 320 17.28 33.63 1.81
C ALA A 320 16.75 32.23 2.19
N GLY A 321 15.49 31.91 1.86
CA GLY A 321 14.87 30.61 2.16
C GLY A 321 15.07 29.54 1.09
N ARG A 322 15.76 29.86 -0.02
CA ARG A 322 15.91 28.95 -1.17
C ARG A 322 17.04 27.96 -0.92
N THR A 323 16.71 26.83 -0.31
CA THR A 323 17.63 25.70 -0.13
C THR A 323 17.18 24.52 -0.98
N PHE A 324 18.10 23.61 -1.34
CA PHE A 324 17.73 22.41 -2.09
C PHE A 324 16.72 21.54 -1.32
N SER A 325 16.86 21.44 0.01
CA SER A 325 15.93 20.68 0.86
C SER A 325 14.50 21.24 0.83
N SER A 326 14.34 22.56 0.92
CA SER A 326 13.02 23.19 0.82
C SER A 326 12.43 23.08 -0.59
N LEU A 327 13.28 23.18 -1.62
CA LEU A 327 12.87 22.95 -3.00
C LEU A 327 12.34 21.54 -3.24
N TRP A 328 13.10 20.52 -2.81
CA TRP A 328 12.71 19.12 -2.98
C TRP A 328 11.42 18.80 -2.21
N LYS A 329 11.29 19.28 -0.97
CA LYS A 329 10.05 19.14 -0.19
C LYS A 329 8.86 19.80 -0.87
N ALA A 330 9.06 20.93 -1.53
CA ALA A 330 8.00 21.61 -2.25
C ALA A 330 7.61 20.86 -3.53
N CYS A 331 8.58 20.32 -4.26
CA CYS A 331 8.42 19.79 -5.62
C CYS A 331 8.34 18.25 -5.72
N ASP A 332 8.42 17.51 -4.62
CA ASP A 332 8.46 16.03 -4.62
C ASP A 332 7.37 15.41 -5.51
N PRO A 333 7.74 14.75 -6.62
CA PRO A 333 6.79 14.17 -7.55
C PRO A 333 6.38 12.73 -7.20
N PHE A 334 6.88 12.14 -6.12
CA PHE A 334 6.66 10.72 -5.82
C PHE A 334 5.67 10.51 -4.68
N SER A 335 5.84 11.23 -3.57
CA SER A 335 5.05 10.96 -2.36
C SER A 335 3.75 11.76 -2.31
N ASN A 336 3.65 12.82 -3.10
CA ASN A 336 2.62 13.85 -3.00
C ASN A 336 1.22 13.37 -3.45
N ALA A 337 0.20 13.65 -2.65
CA ALA A 337 -1.19 13.28 -2.95
C ALA A 337 -1.75 13.95 -4.21
N THR A 338 -1.30 15.17 -4.53
CA THR A 338 -1.64 15.88 -5.77
C THR A 338 -1.17 15.10 -7.00
N VAL A 339 0.08 14.65 -7.01
CA VAL A 339 0.60 13.86 -8.15
C VAL A 339 -0.15 12.55 -8.29
N LYS A 340 -0.43 11.86 -7.19
CA LYS A 340 -1.20 10.61 -7.23
C LYS A 340 -2.61 10.82 -7.80
N ARG A 341 -3.25 11.96 -7.47
CA ARG A 341 -4.54 12.34 -8.07
C ARG A 341 -4.41 12.65 -9.56
N MET A 342 -3.40 13.42 -9.96
CA MET A 342 -3.12 13.71 -11.38
C MET A 342 -2.87 12.42 -12.17
N LEU A 343 -2.05 11.50 -11.65
CA LEU A 343 -1.79 10.19 -12.27
C LEU A 343 -3.05 9.35 -12.39
N THR A 344 -3.96 9.42 -11.42
CA THR A 344 -5.26 8.73 -11.49
C THR A 344 -6.09 9.27 -12.66
N VAL A 345 -6.13 10.60 -12.84
CA VAL A 345 -6.86 11.23 -13.95
C VAL A 345 -6.20 10.93 -15.29
N ALA A 346 -4.87 11.00 -15.36
CA ALA A 346 -4.12 10.73 -16.57
C ALA A 346 -4.24 9.28 -17.04
N HIS A 347 -4.12 8.31 -16.13
CA HIS A 347 -4.33 6.90 -16.48
C HIS A 347 -5.80 6.57 -16.76
N GLY A 348 -6.74 7.22 -16.07
CA GLY A 348 -8.16 7.07 -16.38
C GLY A 348 -8.48 7.57 -17.80
N THR A 349 -7.94 8.73 -18.18
CA THR A 349 -8.12 9.28 -19.53
C THR A 349 -7.44 8.40 -20.58
N PHE A 350 -6.23 7.92 -20.30
CA PHE A 350 -5.51 6.97 -21.14
C PHE A 350 -6.33 5.71 -21.42
N CYS A 351 -6.79 5.03 -20.36
CA CYS A 351 -7.58 3.81 -20.49
C CYS A 351 -8.93 4.04 -21.19
N LEU A 352 -9.56 5.21 -21.00
CA LEU A 352 -10.82 5.53 -21.69
C LEU A 352 -10.61 5.65 -23.21
N VAL A 353 -9.52 6.29 -23.65
CA VAL A 353 -9.19 6.44 -25.08
C VAL A 353 -8.80 5.08 -25.68
N ASP A 354 -7.92 4.35 -25.02
CA ASP A 354 -7.46 3.01 -25.43
C ASP A 354 -8.61 2.00 -25.52
N ALA A 355 -9.38 1.81 -24.44
CA ALA A 355 -10.51 0.89 -24.44
C ALA A 355 -11.58 1.30 -25.45
N GLY A 356 -11.78 2.61 -25.66
CA GLY A 356 -12.66 3.14 -26.69
C GLY A 356 -12.24 2.71 -28.11
N ASP A 357 -10.96 2.86 -28.46
CA ASP A 357 -10.43 2.39 -29.75
C ASP A 357 -10.51 0.87 -29.87
N ALA A 358 -10.09 0.13 -28.84
CA ALA A 358 -10.14 -1.33 -28.84
C ALA A 358 -11.57 -1.85 -29.06
N VAL A 359 -12.58 -1.26 -28.40
CA VAL A 359 -13.99 -1.61 -28.62
C VAL A 359 -14.40 -1.32 -30.06
N ALA A 360 -14.10 -0.12 -30.57
CA ALA A 360 -14.44 0.27 -31.93
C ALA A 360 -13.82 -0.69 -32.97
N ARG A 361 -12.54 -1.02 -32.81
CA ARG A 361 -11.82 -1.96 -33.67
C ARG A 361 -12.35 -3.39 -33.56
N GLY A 362 -12.75 -3.83 -32.37
CA GLY A 362 -13.40 -5.12 -32.14
C GLY A 362 -14.70 -5.27 -32.94
N PHE A 363 -15.53 -4.22 -33.02
CA PHE A 363 -16.74 -4.23 -33.85
C PHE A 363 -16.47 -4.09 -35.35
N ILE A 364 -15.51 -3.24 -35.75
CA ILE A 364 -15.16 -3.03 -37.16
C ILE A 364 -14.62 -4.32 -37.77
N THR A 365 -13.67 -4.99 -37.11
CA THR A 365 -13.06 -6.23 -37.60
C THR A 365 -14.02 -7.41 -37.54
N GLY A 366 -14.97 -7.42 -36.60
CA GLY A 366 -15.96 -8.48 -36.46
C GLY A 366 -17.17 -8.36 -37.42
N GLY A 367 -17.19 -7.37 -38.32
CA GLY A 367 -18.19 -7.29 -39.40
C GLY A 367 -19.64 -7.22 -38.92
N GLY A 368 -19.89 -6.60 -37.76
CA GLY A 368 -21.21 -6.52 -37.11
C GLY A 368 -21.37 -7.43 -35.88
N SER A 369 -20.42 -8.34 -35.65
CA SER A 369 -20.24 -9.06 -34.37
C SER A 369 -19.02 -8.51 -33.61
N PHE A 370 -18.93 -8.73 -32.30
CA PHE A 370 -17.79 -8.27 -31.51
C PHE A 370 -16.64 -9.27 -31.54
N ASN A 371 -15.51 -8.90 -32.15
CA ASN A 371 -14.30 -9.72 -32.15
C ASN A 371 -13.50 -9.52 -30.86
N VAL A 372 -13.61 -10.50 -29.95
CA VAL A 372 -12.96 -10.48 -28.63
C VAL A 372 -11.43 -10.54 -28.74
N ALA A 373 -10.88 -11.33 -29.67
CA ALA A 373 -9.44 -11.44 -29.87
C ALA A 373 -8.84 -10.10 -30.36
N GLU A 374 -9.46 -9.44 -31.34
CA GLU A 374 -9.04 -8.12 -31.82
C GLU A 374 -9.08 -7.07 -30.70
N PHE A 375 -10.13 -7.09 -29.87
CA PHE A 375 -10.24 -6.20 -28.73
C PHE A 375 -9.07 -6.38 -27.75
N PHE A 376 -8.78 -7.61 -27.31
CA PHE A 376 -7.72 -7.87 -26.34
C PHE A 376 -6.31 -7.73 -26.90
N MET A 377 -6.12 -7.90 -28.21
CA MET A 377 -4.84 -7.61 -28.85
C MET A 377 -4.50 -6.12 -28.86
N ARG A 378 -5.51 -5.24 -28.87
CA ARG A 378 -5.32 -3.79 -28.84
C ARG A 378 -5.32 -3.20 -27.44
N LEU A 379 -6.24 -3.65 -26.59
CA LEU A 379 -6.39 -3.13 -25.23
C LEU A 379 -5.06 -3.15 -24.47
N ASN A 380 -4.68 -1.99 -23.93
CA ASN A 380 -3.48 -1.86 -23.12
C ASN A 380 -3.70 -2.37 -21.68
N ILE A 381 -3.45 -3.67 -21.48
CA ILE A 381 -3.64 -4.34 -20.18
C ILE A 381 -2.70 -3.79 -19.12
N VAL A 382 -1.49 -3.36 -19.49
CA VAL A 382 -0.54 -2.72 -18.57
C VAL A 382 -1.12 -1.40 -18.05
N GLY A 383 -1.76 -0.63 -18.93
CA GLY A 383 -2.50 0.59 -18.63
C GLY A 383 -3.64 0.36 -17.65
N VAL A 384 -4.49 -0.61 -17.97
CA VAL A 384 -5.61 -1.01 -17.10
C VAL A 384 -5.10 -1.37 -15.71
N GLY A 385 -4.08 -2.24 -15.61
CA GLY A 385 -3.48 -2.61 -14.32
C GLY A 385 -2.92 -1.41 -13.55
N ARG A 386 -2.21 -0.52 -14.22
CA ARG A 386 -1.67 0.70 -13.58
C ARG A 386 -2.78 1.63 -13.12
N PHE A 387 -3.85 1.79 -13.88
CA PHE A 387 -5.02 2.58 -13.50
C PHE A 387 -5.75 1.98 -12.30
N THR A 388 -5.92 0.66 -12.25
CA THR A 388 -6.49 -0.04 -11.09
C THR A 388 -5.70 0.24 -9.81
N ILE A 389 -4.36 0.22 -9.87
CA ILE A 389 -3.51 0.58 -8.72
C ILE A 389 -3.73 2.05 -8.30
N SER A 390 -3.86 2.97 -9.26
CA SER A 390 -4.16 4.38 -8.98
C SER A 390 -5.51 4.55 -8.30
N LEU A 391 -6.57 3.88 -8.79
CA LEU A 391 -7.91 3.90 -8.22
C LEU A 391 -7.93 3.35 -6.79
N TYR A 392 -7.31 2.19 -6.57
CA TYR A 392 -7.18 1.61 -5.23
C TYR A 392 -6.48 2.58 -4.27
N GLY A 393 -5.36 3.16 -4.71
CA GLY A 393 -4.63 4.17 -3.93
C GLY A 393 -5.49 5.40 -3.62
N GLU A 394 -6.29 5.87 -4.58
CA GLU A 394 -7.18 7.02 -4.41
C GLU A 394 -8.32 6.74 -3.43
N ALA A 395 -8.97 5.57 -3.55
CA ALA A 395 -10.03 5.13 -2.63
C ALA A 395 -9.48 4.97 -1.20
N SER A 396 -8.36 4.25 -1.04
CA SER A 396 -7.71 4.05 0.26
C SER A 396 -7.32 5.38 0.92
N ARG A 397 -6.74 6.33 0.16
CA ARG A 397 -6.45 7.69 0.67
C ARG A 397 -7.73 8.43 1.03
N GLY A 398 -8.78 8.31 0.23
CA GLY A 398 -10.09 8.93 0.46
C GLY A 398 -10.69 8.50 1.80
N ILE A 399 -10.70 7.19 2.09
CA ILE A 399 -11.18 6.61 3.35
C ILE A 399 -10.36 7.14 4.53
N LYS A 400 -9.02 7.04 4.47
CA LYS A 400 -8.13 7.53 5.53
C LYS A 400 -8.34 9.02 5.80
N ARG A 401 -8.42 9.83 4.72
CA ARG A 401 -8.64 11.27 4.81
C ARG A 401 -9.98 11.60 5.48
N HIS A 402 -11.04 10.84 5.19
CA HIS A 402 -12.33 11.07 5.81
C HIS A 402 -12.28 10.78 7.31
N SER A 403 -11.76 9.62 7.69
CA SER A 403 -11.60 9.24 9.11
C SER A 403 -10.74 10.25 9.89
N LEU A 404 -9.60 10.69 9.33
CA LEU A 404 -8.75 11.69 9.97
C LEU A 404 -9.42 13.06 10.08
N LYS A 405 -10.31 13.44 9.15
CA LYS A 405 -11.06 14.70 9.26
C LYS A 405 -11.97 14.67 10.48
N ASP A 406 -12.66 13.57 10.70
CA ASP A 406 -13.56 13.41 11.84
C ASP A 406 -12.77 13.42 13.15
N GLU A 407 -11.64 12.72 13.20
CA GLU A 407 -10.73 12.75 14.36
C GLU A 407 -10.21 14.16 14.67
N VAL A 408 -9.78 14.92 13.65
CA VAL A 408 -9.32 16.31 13.84
C VAL A 408 -10.42 17.21 14.41
N VAL A 409 -11.69 16.99 14.04
CA VAL A 409 -12.83 17.72 14.60
C VAL A 409 -13.03 17.37 16.08
N VAL A 410 -12.95 16.08 16.44
CA VAL A 410 -13.06 15.62 17.83
C VAL A 410 -11.92 16.17 18.69
N LEU A 411 -10.67 15.99 18.27
CA LEU A 411 -9.49 16.49 18.98
C LEU A 411 -9.52 18.01 19.18
N ARG A 412 -10.06 18.75 18.21
CA ARG A 412 -10.23 20.21 18.35
C ARG A 412 -11.23 20.56 19.44
N ARG A 413 -12.33 19.81 19.57
CA ARG A 413 -13.32 20.02 20.63
C ARG A 413 -12.75 19.65 21.99
N GLU A 414 -12.08 18.49 22.11
CA GLU A 414 -11.41 18.06 23.33
C GLU A 414 -10.37 19.08 23.80
N LYS A 415 -9.57 19.63 22.87
CA LYS A 415 -8.61 20.69 23.18
C LYS A 415 -9.29 21.93 23.78
N ILE A 416 -10.43 22.36 23.23
CA ILE A 416 -11.17 23.52 23.74
C ILE A 416 -11.70 23.21 25.15
N ILE A 417 -12.34 22.06 25.34
CA ILE A 417 -12.88 21.65 26.65
C ILE A 417 -11.78 21.58 27.71
N LEU A 418 -10.64 20.96 27.39
CA LEU A 418 -9.50 20.91 28.33
C LEU A 418 -8.87 22.28 28.58
N ALA A 419 -8.84 23.16 27.57
CA ALA A 419 -8.36 24.52 27.77
C ALA A 419 -9.26 25.31 28.73
N ASP A 420 -10.58 25.23 28.53
CA ASP A 420 -11.57 25.84 29.42
C ASP A 420 -11.49 25.24 30.83
N TYR A 421 -11.23 23.92 30.94
CA TYR A 421 -11.04 23.24 32.23
C TYR A 421 -9.77 23.70 32.96
N VAL A 422 -8.64 23.80 32.25
CA VAL A 422 -7.38 24.33 32.80
C VAL A 422 -7.56 25.78 33.26
N GLU A 423 -8.28 26.60 32.49
CA GLU A 423 -8.60 27.98 32.87
C GLU A 423 -9.48 28.02 34.13
N GLY A 424 -10.51 27.17 34.21
CA GLY A 424 -11.33 27.02 35.41
C GLY A 424 -10.52 26.61 36.63
N LEU A 425 -9.60 25.64 36.51
CA LEU A 425 -8.71 25.23 37.60
C LEU A 425 -7.74 26.35 38.02
N LYS A 426 -7.26 27.18 37.09
CA LYS A 426 -6.44 28.36 37.40
C LYS A 426 -7.23 29.39 38.19
N PHE A 427 -8.46 29.66 37.76
CA PHE A 427 -9.36 30.56 38.47
C PHE A 427 -9.65 30.05 39.89
N LEU A 428 -9.93 28.75 40.05
CA LEU A 428 -10.12 28.13 41.35
C LEU A 428 -8.86 28.19 42.21
N ALA A 429 -7.68 27.93 41.64
CA ALA A 429 -6.41 28.02 42.37
C ALA A 429 -6.15 29.44 42.89
N GLU A 430 -6.54 30.48 42.15
CA GLU A 430 -6.43 31.88 42.57
C GLU A 430 -7.49 32.26 43.62
N ALA A 431 -8.75 31.84 43.42
CA ALA A 431 -9.85 32.14 44.33
C ALA A 431 -9.70 31.43 45.70
N TYR A 432 -9.11 30.25 45.69
CA TYR A 432 -8.86 29.40 46.85
C TYR A 432 -7.36 29.31 47.17
N ASP A 433 -6.56 30.35 46.93
CA ASP A 433 -5.13 30.39 47.30
C ASP A 433 -4.97 30.33 48.84
N ASP A 434 -5.13 29.11 49.36
CA ASP A 434 -5.28 28.74 50.77
C ASP A 434 -3.93 28.78 51.50
N LYS A 435 -2.88 29.34 50.87
CA LYS A 435 -1.57 29.53 51.50
C LYS A 435 -1.67 30.36 52.76
N ASP A 436 -2.43 31.46 52.71
CA ASP A 436 -2.59 32.36 53.85
C ASP A 436 -3.46 31.75 54.95
N LEU A 437 -4.49 30.97 54.59
CA LEU A 437 -5.34 30.28 55.57
C LEU A 437 -4.63 29.09 56.21
N LEU A 438 -3.90 28.28 55.43
CA LEU A 438 -3.08 27.18 55.93
C LEU A 438 -1.97 27.71 56.83
N LEU A 439 -1.29 28.79 56.42
CA LEU A 439 -0.28 29.47 57.23
C LEU A 439 -0.90 30.04 58.50
N PHE A 440 -2.01 30.76 58.42
CA PHE A 440 -2.73 31.27 59.59
C PHE A 440 -3.15 30.15 60.54
N THR A 441 -3.70 29.06 60.04
CA THR A 441 -4.17 27.93 60.86
C THR A 441 -2.98 27.22 61.52
N GLN A 442 -1.86 27.11 60.80
CA GLN A 442 -0.62 26.53 61.31
C GLN A 442 0.02 27.43 62.37
N GLU A 443 0.18 28.73 62.09
CA GLU A 443 0.68 29.73 63.03
C GLU A 443 -0.22 29.84 64.27
N LEU A 444 -1.54 29.79 64.09
CA LEU A 444 -2.50 29.80 65.20
C LEU A 444 -2.34 28.55 66.05
N LYS A 445 -2.19 27.36 65.44
CA LYS A 445 -1.96 26.08 66.14
C LYS A 445 -0.62 26.07 66.89
N GLU A 446 0.47 26.50 66.24
CA GLU A 446 1.84 26.46 66.78
C GLU A 446 2.09 27.54 67.85
N SER A 447 1.44 28.71 67.73
CA SER A 447 1.62 29.81 68.69
C SER A 447 0.98 29.58 70.06
N ASN A 448 0.10 28.56 70.18
CA ASN A 448 -0.75 28.33 71.36
C ASN A 448 -1.55 29.56 71.79
N MET A 449 -1.78 30.53 70.89
CA MET A 449 -2.46 31.79 71.21
C MET A 449 -3.89 31.57 71.69
N TYR A 450 -4.59 30.61 71.07
CA TYR A 450 -5.95 30.22 71.46
C TYR A 450 -5.98 29.64 72.88
N ILE A 451 -4.97 28.85 73.27
CA ILE A 451 -4.83 28.32 74.64
C ILE A 451 -4.62 29.46 75.63
N LYS A 452 -3.67 30.37 75.35
CA LYS A 452 -3.40 31.53 76.23
C LYS A 452 -4.59 32.47 76.37
N ALA A 453 -5.34 32.69 75.28
CA ALA A 453 -6.55 33.51 75.30
C ALA A 453 -7.65 32.85 76.15
N PHE A 454 -7.81 31.52 76.01
CA PHE A 454 -8.75 30.75 76.81
C PHE A 454 -8.38 30.78 78.30
N GLU A 455 -7.13 30.49 78.67
CA GLU A 455 -6.65 30.57 80.05
C GLU A 455 -6.87 31.96 80.68
N LYS A 456 -6.58 33.03 79.93
CA LYS A 456 -6.85 34.41 80.38
C LYS A 456 -8.33 34.67 80.59
N SER A 457 -9.21 34.11 79.76
CA SER A 457 -10.66 34.23 79.91
C SER A 457 -11.16 33.52 81.16
N THR A 458 -10.64 32.33 81.45
CA THR A 458 -10.89 31.57 82.68
C THR A 458 -10.45 32.37 83.91
N LEU A 459 -9.22 32.90 83.90
CA LEU A 459 -8.68 33.77 84.96
C LEU A 459 -9.50 35.05 85.17
N LEU A 460 -10.00 35.66 84.09
CA LEU A 460 -10.85 36.85 84.18
C LEU A 460 -12.21 36.51 84.81
N ALA A 461 -12.82 35.38 84.42
CA ALA A 461 -14.07 34.91 84.99
C ALA A 461 -13.94 34.65 86.50
N GLU A 462 -12.83 34.05 86.93
CA GLU A 462 -12.50 33.87 88.35
C GLU A 462 -12.40 35.21 89.09
N LYS A 463 -11.66 36.18 88.53
CA LYS A 463 -11.53 37.53 89.12
C LYS A 463 -12.86 38.29 89.21
N ARG A 464 -13.84 37.93 88.37
CA ARG A 464 -15.18 38.51 88.37
C ARG A 464 -16.18 37.74 89.23
N ASN A 465 -15.73 36.74 90.00
CA ASN A 465 -16.54 35.89 90.87
C ASN A 465 -17.68 35.16 90.15
N VAL A 466 -17.45 34.73 88.91
CA VAL A 466 -18.40 33.86 88.19
C VAL A 466 -18.55 32.53 88.95
N PRO A 467 -19.77 31.97 89.10
CA PRO A 467 -19.99 30.67 89.74
C PRO A 467 -19.11 29.58 89.13
N LYS A 468 -18.50 28.73 89.96
CA LYS A 468 -17.49 27.76 89.51
C LYS A 468 -18.00 26.76 88.47
N ASP A 469 -19.28 26.44 88.54
CA ASP A 469 -20.02 25.56 87.61
C ASP A 469 -20.24 26.19 86.23
N GLN A 470 -20.03 27.50 86.08
CA GLN A 470 -20.18 28.23 84.81
C GLN A 470 -18.84 28.61 84.16
N ILE A 471 -17.70 28.26 84.78
CA ILE A 471 -16.38 28.54 84.25
C ILE A 471 -15.87 27.33 83.47
N LEU A 472 -15.67 27.51 82.16
CA LEU A 472 -15.08 26.49 81.29
C LEU A 472 -13.56 26.45 81.52
N ARG A 473 -13.01 25.27 81.82
CA ARG A 473 -11.59 25.10 82.21
C ARG A 473 -10.82 24.14 81.31
N ASN A 474 -11.51 23.19 80.71
CA ASN A 474 -10.89 22.21 79.84
C ASN A 474 -11.74 22.01 78.57
N LYS A 475 -11.18 21.31 77.60
CA LYS A 475 -11.85 21.03 76.33
C LYS A 475 -13.22 20.36 76.51
N ALA A 476 -13.35 19.44 77.48
CA ALA A 476 -14.61 18.74 77.72
C ALA A 476 -15.72 19.71 78.19
N ASP A 477 -15.37 20.71 79.00
CA ASP A 477 -16.31 21.75 79.44
C ASP A 477 -16.78 22.61 78.25
N ILE A 478 -15.85 23.00 77.37
CA ILE A 478 -16.15 23.77 76.15
C ILE A 478 -17.09 22.97 75.25
N ASP A 479 -16.74 21.71 74.99
CA ASP A 479 -17.51 20.82 74.14
C ASP A 479 -18.92 20.62 74.73
N SER A 480 -19.04 20.42 76.05
CA SER A 480 -20.33 20.29 76.74
C SER A 480 -21.16 21.56 76.66
N TYR A 481 -20.56 22.74 76.87
CA TYR A 481 -21.25 24.03 76.79
C TYR A 481 -21.83 24.30 75.40
N PHE A 482 -21.05 24.12 74.33
CA PHE A 482 -21.49 24.41 72.97
C PHE A 482 -22.36 23.31 72.36
N LYS A 483 -22.26 22.06 72.85
CA LYS A 483 -23.12 20.94 72.41
C LYS A 483 -24.41 20.80 73.24
N GLY A 484 -24.66 21.72 74.18
CA GLY A 484 -25.93 21.78 74.91
C GLY A 484 -26.05 20.80 76.08
N GLY A 485 -24.94 20.37 76.68
CA GLY A 485 -24.94 19.73 78.00
C GLY A 485 -25.36 18.26 78.06
N ASN A 486 -25.42 17.54 76.95
CA ASN A 486 -25.64 16.08 76.98
C ASN A 486 -24.34 15.34 76.65
N ALA A 487 -23.59 15.03 77.72
CA ALA A 487 -22.64 13.93 77.77
C ALA A 487 -23.09 12.97 78.89
#